data_AF-A0AA39S8J4-F1
#
_entry.id   AF-A0AA39S8J4-F1
#
_cell.length_a   1.000
_cell.length_b   1.000
_cell.length_c   1.000
_cell.angle_alpha   90.00
_cell.angle_beta   90.00
_cell.angle_gamma   90.00
#
_symmetry.space_group_name_H-M   'P 1'
#
loop_
_entity.id
_entity.type
_entity.pdbx_description
1 polymer ?
#
loop_
_entity_poly.entity_id
_entity_poly.type
_entity_poly.pdbx_seq_one_letter_code
_entity_poly.pdbx_strand_id
1 'polypeptide(L)'
;MATEPVNVSEFQELARLALPKMYYDYYSGGAEDQQTLRENVEAFRRITFRPRILIDVSRVDLSTSILGYNISAPIIVAPTGEVATAKAAATCNTIMVFVFIDNKSILLPLSPYNEIYKRRDIAATLVQRAEKNGFKAIVLTADTPRLGRREADIKNKMIAPQLKNLEGLFSTKATSDGGSILEAYINETMDPSLSWKV
;
A
#
# COMPACT_ATOMS: atom_id res chain seq x y z
N MET A 1 -15.59 -28.46 5.78
CA MET A 1 -14.56 -27.75 6.56
C MET A 1 -13.78 -26.92 5.55
N ALA A 2 -13.62 -25.61 5.76
CA ALA A 2 -12.73 -24.84 4.90
C ALA A 2 -11.30 -25.32 5.18
N THR A 3 -10.63 -25.82 4.15
CA THR A 3 -9.22 -26.23 4.20
C THR A 3 -8.34 -25.02 4.47
N GLU A 4 -7.31 -25.20 5.28
CA GLU A 4 -6.30 -24.16 5.55
C GLU A 4 -5.63 -23.75 4.23
N PRO A 5 -5.57 -22.45 3.89
CA PRO A 5 -4.98 -22.00 2.65
C PRO A 5 -3.47 -22.27 2.62
N VAL A 6 -2.97 -22.84 1.52
CA VAL A 6 -1.55 -23.24 1.39
C VAL A 6 -0.73 -22.31 0.50
N ASN A 7 -1.35 -21.33 -0.16
CA ASN A 7 -0.70 -20.34 -1.00
C ASN A 7 -1.46 -19.00 -1.03
N VAL A 8 -0.83 -17.96 -1.57
CA VAL A 8 -1.39 -16.59 -1.62
C VAL A 8 -2.67 -16.51 -2.46
N SER A 9 -2.79 -17.30 -3.54
CA SER A 9 -3.98 -17.29 -4.41
C SER A 9 -5.22 -17.81 -3.68
N GLU A 10 -5.07 -18.77 -2.76
CA GLU A 10 -6.17 -19.26 -1.93
C GLU A 10 -6.63 -18.20 -0.92
N PHE A 11 -5.71 -17.40 -0.36
CA PHE A 11 -6.10 -16.23 0.43
C PHE A 11 -6.88 -15.19 -0.38
N GLN A 12 -6.51 -14.98 -1.66
CA GLN A 12 -7.26 -14.09 -2.54
C GLN A 12 -8.69 -14.60 -2.77
N GLU A 13 -8.87 -15.90 -2.97
CA GLU A 13 -10.21 -16.50 -3.13
C GLU A 13 -11.04 -16.40 -1.84
N LEU A 14 -10.43 -16.66 -0.68
CA LEU A 14 -11.09 -16.45 0.61
C LEU A 14 -11.49 -14.99 0.80
N ALA A 15 -10.64 -14.03 0.42
CA ALA A 15 -10.97 -12.61 0.46
C ALA A 15 -12.12 -12.26 -0.49
N ARG A 16 -12.18 -12.86 -1.69
CA ARG A 16 -13.28 -12.69 -2.66
C ARG A 16 -14.62 -13.15 -2.09
N LEU A 17 -14.61 -14.24 -1.32
CA LEU A 17 -15.81 -14.79 -0.67
C LEU A 17 -16.22 -13.99 0.57
N ALA A 18 -15.26 -13.42 1.30
CA ALA A 18 -15.51 -12.72 2.55
C ALA A 18 -15.87 -11.23 2.38
N LEU A 19 -15.34 -10.56 1.36
CA LEU A 19 -15.49 -9.12 1.17
C LEU A 19 -16.70 -8.77 0.31
N PRO A 20 -17.42 -7.67 0.63
CA PRO A 20 -18.36 -7.08 -0.31
C PRO A 20 -17.67 -6.72 -1.63
N LYS A 21 -18.36 -6.91 -2.76
CA LYS A 21 -17.82 -6.71 -4.11
C LYS A 21 -17.08 -5.38 -4.27
N MET A 22 -17.64 -4.28 -3.76
CA MET A 22 -17.05 -2.95 -3.83
C MET A 22 -15.63 -2.92 -3.24
N TYR A 23 -15.44 -3.51 -2.06
CA TYR A 23 -14.13 -3.53 -1.39
C TYR A 23 -13.18 -4.54 -2.02
N TYR A 24 -13.68 -5.70 -2.45
CA TYR A 24 -12.86 -6.68 -3.16
C TYR A 24 -12.30 -6.09 -4.48
N ASP A 25 -13.16 -5.45 -5.27
CA ASP A 25 -12.77 -4.81 -6.52
C ASP A 25 -11.79 -3.64 -6.28
N TYR A 26 -11.96 -2.90 -5.17
CA TYR A 26 -11.02 -1.86 -4.77
C TYR A 26 -9.62 -2.41 -4.44
N TYR A 27 -9.50 -3.60 -3.84
CA TYR A 27 -8.18 -4.20 -3.57
C TYR A 27 -7.59 -4.92 -4.79
N SER A 28 -8.43 -5.59 -5.58
CA SER A 28 -7.98 -6.45 -6.68
C SER A 28 -7.85 -5.73 -8.03
N GLY A 29 -8.51 -4.58 -8.21
CA GLY A 29 -8.62 -3.90 -9.50
C GLY A 29 -7.38 -3.07 -9.88
N GLY A 30 -7.09 -3.00 -11.18
CA GLY A 30 -6.10 -2.10 -11.78
C GLY A 30 -6.72 -0.86 -12.43
N ALA A 31 -5.90 -0.07 -13.11
CA ALA A 31 -6.35 1.03 -13.97
C ALA A 31 -6.81 0.51 -15.33
N GLU A 32 -7.86 1.13 -15.88
CA GLU A 32 -8.39 0.92 -17.24
C GLU A 32 -8.55 -0.57 -17.58
N ASP A 33 -8.00 -1.02 -18.71
CA ASP A 33 -8.05 -2.41 -19.19
C ASP A 33 -7.20 -3.37 -18.36
N GLN A 34 -6.55 -2.90 -17.30
CA GLN A 34 -5.74 -3.67 -16.35
C GLN A 34 -4.58 -4.43 -17.03
N GLN A 35 -4.07 -3.88 -18.13
CA GLN A 35 -2.99 -4.50 -18.91
C GLN A 35 -1.72 -4.66 -18.06
N THR A 36 -1.28 -3.59 -17.40
CA THR A 36 -0.11 -3.65 -16.51
C THR A 36 -0.31 -4.58 -15.32
N LEU A 37 -1.53 -4.67 -14.78
CA LEU A 37 -1.83 -5.58 -13.67
C LEU A 37 -1.60 -7.04 -14.08
N ARG A 38 -2.09 -7.45 -15.26
CA ARG A 38 -1.82 -8.78 -15.83
C ARG A 38 -0.34 -8.97 -16.10
N GLU A 39 0.26 -7.99 -16.76
CA GLU A 39 1.66 -8.02 -17.18
C GLU A 39 2.63 -8.14 -15.99
N ASN A 40 2.33 -7.54 -14.84
CA ASN A 40 3.12 -7.67 -13.62
C ASN A 40 3.30 -9.13 -13.18
N VAL A 41 2.27 -9.96 -13.35
CA VAL A 41 2.34 -11.41 -13.02
C VAL A 41 3.00 -12.19 -14.15
N GLU A 42 2.64 -11.92 -15.40
CA GLU A 42 3.23 -12.61 -16.56
C GLU A 42 4.74 -12.35 -16.68
N ALA A 43 5.22 -11.20 -16.23
CA ALA A 43 6.64 -10.87 -16.21
C ALA A 43 7.49 -11.87 -15.44
N PHE A 44 7.03 -12.31 -14.27
CA PHE A 44 7.74 -13.31 -13.49
C PHE A 44 7.73 -14.69 -14.14
N ARG A 45 6.70 -15.04 -14.92
CA ARG A 45 6.62 -16.33 -15.62
C ARG A 45 7.62 -16.47 -16.77
N ARG A 46 8.11 -15.34 -17.30
CA ARG A 46 9.16 -15.34 -18.33
C ARG A 46 10.55 -15.63 -17.77
N ILE A 47 10.71 -15.55 -16.45
CA ILE A 47 11.98 -15.84 -15.77
C ILE A 47 11.98 -17.32 -15.36
N THR A 48 12.92 -18.09 -15.91
CA THR A 48 13.07 -19.52 -15.58
C THR A 48 14.30 -19.77 -14.73
N PHE A 49 14.27 -20.85 -13.94
CA PHE A 49 15.40 -21.25 -13.11
C PHE A 49 16.35 -22.16 -13.88
N ARG A 50 17.65 -21.87 -13.77
CA ARG A 50 18.73 -22.81 -14.09
C ARG A 50 19.36 -23.29 -12.78
N PRO A 51 18.83 -24.36 -12.15
CA PRO A 51 19.31 -24.81 -10.86
C PRO A 51 20.77 -25.25 -10.95
N ARG A 52 21.55 -24.95 -9.92
CA ARG A 52 22.88 -25.53 -9.72
C ARG A 52 22.70 -26.84 -8.95
N ILE A 53 23.18 -27.94 -9.51
CA ILE A 53 23.07 -29.27 -8.90
C ILE A 53 24.28 -29.57 -8.00
N LEU A 54 24.13 -30.52 -7.09
CA LEU A 54 25.17 -30.96 -6.15
C LEU A 54 25.70 -29.83 -5.24
N ILE A 55 24.84 -28.89 -4.87
CA ILE A 55 25.13 -27.86 -3.87
C ILE A 55 24.55 -28.31 -2.54
N ASP A 56 25.37 -28.26 -1.47
CA ASP A 56 24.89 -28.49 -0.12
C ASP A 56 23.97 -27.34 0.31
N VAL A 57 22.70 -27.67 0.52
CA VAL A 57 21.64 -26.78 0.99
C VAL A 57 21.07 -27.25 2.33
N SER A 58 21.83 -28.04 3.11
CA SER A 58 21.45 -28.50 4.45
C SER A 58 21.17 -27.34 5.43
N ARG A 59 21.69 -26.14 5.13
CA ARG A 59 21.36 -24.88 5.79
C ARG A 59 21.06 -23.81 4.75
N VAL A 60 19.85 -23.26 4.78
CA VAL A 60 19.44 -22.13 3.96
C VAL A 60 19.19 -20.94 4.89
N ASP A 61 19.89 -19.84 4.64
CA ASP A 61 19.72 -18.59 5.35
C ASP A 61 19.12 -17.55 4.39
N LEU A 62 17.91 -17.09 4.69
CA LEU A 62 17.23 -16.05 3.92
C LEU A 62 17.49 -14.65 4.50
N SER A 63 18.13 -14.56 5.67
CA SER A 63 18.32 -13.29 6.36
C SER A 63 19.17 -12.34 5.53
N THR A 64 18.83 -11.06 5.63
CA THR A 64 19.53 -9.99 4.92
C THR A 64 19.35 -8.68 5.66
N SER A 65 19.87 -7.58 5.10
CA SER A 65 19.61 -6.24 5.60
C SER A 65 19.07 -5.31 4.51
N ILE A 66 18.19 -4.38 4.90
CA ILE A 66 17.69 -3.30 4.05
C ILE A 66 17.95 -1.99 4.79
N LEU A 67 18.69 -1.08 4.16
CA LEU A 67 19.06 0.22 4.75
C LEU A 67 19.71 0.11 6.15
N GLY A 68 20.49 -0.96 6.39
CA GLY A 68 21.14 -1.23 7.67
C GLY A 68 20.28 -1.96 8.71
N TYR A 69 19.04 -2.33 8.38
CA TYR A 69 18.14 -3.11 9.26
C TYR A 69 18.12 -4.57 8.88
N ASN A 70 18.45 -5.44 9.82
CA ASN A 70 18.39 -6.88 9.63
C ASN A 70 16.94 -7.38 9.58
N ILE A 71 16.64 -8.22 8.60
CA ILE A 71 15.34 -8.85 8.39
C ILE A 71 15.52 -10.35 8.15
N SER A 72 14.49 -11.14 8.46
CA SER A 72 14.53 -12.61 8.35
C SER A 72 14.54 -13.13 6.91
N ALA A 73 14.01 -12.35 5.96
CA ALA A 73 13.93 -12.67 4.54
C ALA A 73 13.85 -11.36 3.72
N PRO A 74 14.23 -11.34 2.43
CA PRO A 74 14.16 -10.17 1.56
C PRO A 74 12.72 -9.84 1.10
N ILE A 75 11.76 -9.86 2.02
CA ILE A 75 10.33 -9.65 1.78
C ILE A 75 9.83 -8.65 2.80
N ILE A 76 9.38 -7.48 2.36
CA ILE A 76 8.80 -6.43 3.21
C ILE A 76 7.31 -6.27 2.93
N VAL A 77 6.58 -5.73 3.88
CA VAL A 77 5.16 -5.45 3.71
C VAL A 77 4.96 -4.08 3.05
N ALA A 78 4.29 -4.09 1.90
CA ALA A 78 3.89 -2.91 1.15
C ALA A 78 2.96 -1.99 1.97
N PRO A 79 2.79 -0.72 1.56
CA PRO A 79 1.96 0.26 2.27
C PRO A 79 0.45 0.00 2.16
N THR A 80 0.00 -1.15 2.67
CA THR A 80 -1.39 -1.62 2.67
C THR A 80 -1.63 -2.42 3.96
N GLY A 81 -2.54 -1.95 4.81
CA GLY A 81 -2.88 -2.60 6.08
C GLY A 81 -2.67 -1.69 7.30
N GLU A 82 -3.06 -2.21 8.46
CA GLU A 82 -3.13 -1.46 9.72
C GLU A 82 -2.36 -2.19 10.84
N VAL A 83 -2.88 -2.18 12.06
CA VAL A 83 -2.24 -2.70 13.28
C VAL A 83 -2.00 -4.21 13.22
N ALA A 84 -2.95 -4.98 12.66
CA ALA A 84 -2.80 -6.43 12.55
C ALA A 84 -1.61 -6.82 11.66
N THR A 85 -1.47 -6.12 10.53
CA THR A 85 -0.36 -6.28 9.60
C THR A 85 0.98 -5.91 10.23
N ALA A 86 1.02 -4.82 11.01
CA ALA A 86 2.23 -4.39 11.72
C ALA A 86 2.69 -5.44 12.74
N LYS A 87 1.75 -6.02 13.50
CA LYS A 87 2.05 -7.11 14.44
C LYS A 87 2.60 -8.34 13.71
N ALA A 88 2.00 -8.72 12.59
CA ALA A 88 2.48 -9.85 11.80
C ALA A 88 3.90 -9.60 11.25
N ALA A 89 4.16 -8.42 10.70
CA ALA A 89 5.49 -8.05 10.21
C ALA A 89 6.55 -8.09 11.32
N ALA A 90 6.22 -7.59 12.51
CA ALA A 90 7.10 -7.65 13.68
C ALA A 90 7.40 -9.09 14.11
N THR A 91 6.39 -9.96 14.17
CA THR A 91 6.56 -11.39 14.49
C THR A 91 7.45 -12.10 13.45
N CYS A 92 7.31 -11.74 12.17
CA CYS A 92 8.15 -12.27 11.10
C CYS A 92 9.54 -11.62 11.03
N ASN A 93 9.87 -10.65 11.88
CA ASN A 93 11.08 -9.85 11.82
C ASN A 93 11.33 -9.26 10.41
N THR A 94 10.34 -8.54 9.89
CA THR A 94 10.46 -7.80 8.63
C THR A 94 9.95 -6.37 8.75
N ILE A 95 10.28 -5.55 7.74
CA ILE A 95 9.86 -4.16 7.64
C ILE A 95 8.43 -4.11 7.10
N MET A 96 7.59 -3.26 7.71
CA MET A 96 6.31 -2.84 7.15
C MET A 96 6.38 -1.37 6.77
N VAL A 97 5.99 -1.05 5.54
CA VAL A 97 5.65 0.30 5.10
C VAL A 97 4.18 0.54 5.43
N PHE A 98 3.82 1.70 5.99
CA PHE A 98 2.53 1.92 6.66
C PHE A 98 1.91 3.29 6.33
N VAL A 99 0.78 3.30 5.62
CA VAL A 99 0.10 4.57 5.28
C VAL A 99 -0.52 5.19 6.53
N PHE A 100 -0.33 6.50 6.72
CA PHE A 100 -0.80 7.24 7.90
C PHE A 100 -2.35 7.28 7.96
N ILE A 101 -2.98 6.36 8.70
CA ILE A 101 -4.45 6.24 8.86
C ILE A 101 -4.90 6.02 10.33
N ASP A 102 -4.00 5.91 11.33
CA ASP A 102 -4.42 5.84 12.75
C ASP A 102 -3.35 6.29 13.78
N ASN A 103 -3.78 6.59 15.01
CA ASN A 103 -3.02 7.03 16.18
C ASN A 103 -2.25 5.92 16.92
N LYS A 104 -2.15 4.70 16.37
CA LYS A 104 -1.40 3.60 16.99
C LYS A 104 -0.52 2.87 15.96
N SER A 105 0.68 3.42 15.76
CA SER A 105 1.89 2.84 15.12
C SER A 105 1.83 2.48 13.61
N ILE A 106 2.84 2.64 12.72
CA ILE A 106 4.00 3.53 12.52
C ILE A 106 4.70 3.04 11.15
N LEU A 107 4.76 3.77 9.97
CA LEU A 107 5.89 4.04 8.94
C LEU A 107 5.49 4.73 7.64
N LEU A 108 5.83 6.02 7.40
CA LEU A 108 5.50 6.81 6.19
C LEU A 108 5.91 6.18 4.82
N PRO A 109 4.97 5.65 4.03
CA PRO A 109 4.81 5.99 2.64
C PRO A 109 4.01 7.31 2.57
N LEU A 110 4.51 8.28 1.83
CA LEU A 110 3.71 9.38 1.36
C LEU A 110 2.82 8.85 0.22
N SER A 111 1.86 7.97 0.55
CA SER A 111 0.86 7.39 -0.35
C SER A 111 -0.36 8.33 -0.48
N PRO A 112 -1.17 8.25 -1.55
CA PRO A 112 -1.78 9.39 -2.23
C PRO A 112 -3.06 9.98 -1.60
N TYR A 113 -3.25 9.85 -0.28
CA TYR A 113 -4.48 10.32 0.39
C TYR A 113 -4.32 11.63 1.15
N ASN A 114 -3.17 12.27 1.03
CA ASN A 114 -2.88 13.41 1.86
C ASN A 114 -2.56 14.63 1.01
N GLU A 115 -3.18 15.74 1.40
CA GLU A 115 -2.85 17.12 1.05
C GLU A 115 -1.37 17.49 1.22
N ILE A 116 -0.52 16.56 1.69
CA ILE A 116 0.91 16.67 1.96
C ILE A 116 1.68 17.37 0.83
N TYR A 117 1.34 17.12 -0.44
CA TYR A 117 2.09 17.74 -1.53
C TYR A 117 1.81 19.24 -1.69
N LYS A 118 0.54 19.67 -1.55
CA LYS A 118 0.18 21.10 -1.57
C LYS A 118 0.49 21.81 -0.24
N ARG A 119 0.31 21.11 0.88
CA ARG A 119 0.45 21.63 2.24
C ARG A 119 1.70 21.06 2.89
N ARG A 120 2.84 21.66 2.53
CA ARG A 120 4.18 21.28 3.03
C ARG A 120 4.29 21.32 4.56
N ASP A 121 3.48 22.13 5.22
CA ASP A 121 3.42 22.25 6.68
C ASP A 121 2.77 21.03 7.35
N ILE A 122 1.74 20.42 6.73
CA ILE A 122 1.19 19.13 7.18
C ILE A 122 2.22 18.04 6.96
N ALA A 123 2.85 18.01 5.78
CA ALA A 123 3.89 17.03 5.46
C ALA A 123 5.02 17.08 6.49
N ALA A 124 5.52 18.27 6.79
CA ALA A 124 6.54 18.48 7.83
C ALA A 124 6.05 18.00 9.20
N THR A 125 4.80 18.29 9.58
CA THR A 125 4.22 17.81 10.84
C THR A 125 4.17 16.28 10.90
N LEU A 126 3.81 15.61 9.81
CA LEU A 126 3.75 14.16 9.73
C LEU A 126 5.15 13.52 9.76
N VAL A 127 6.13 14.14 9.08
CA VAL A 127 7.54 13.73 9.16
C VAL A 127 8.06 13.86 10.59
N GLN A 128 7.84 15.01 11.24
CA GLN A 128 8.25 15.22 12.64
C GLN A 128 7.57 14.24 13.59
N ARG A 129 6.28 13.95 13.38
CA ARG A 129 5.57 12.91 14.14
C ARG A 129 6.20 11.55 13.92
N ALA A 130 6.60 11.23 12.69
CA ALA A 130 7.31 10.00 12.42
C ALA A 130 8.67 9.98 13.14
N GLU A 131 9.53 10.96 12.96
CA GLU A 131 10.84 10.99 13.65
C GLU A 131 10.70 10.82 15.17
N LYS A 132 9.76 11.53 15.80
CA LYS A 132 9.46 11.43 17.24
C LYS A 132 9.00 10.04 17.68
N ASN A 133 8.32 9.30 16.80
CA ASN A 133 7.81 7.95 17.07
C ASN A 133 8.82 6.85 16.71
N GLY A 134 10.10 7.18 16.49
CA GLY A 134 11.18 6.21 16.36
C GLY A 134 11.33 5.62 14.96
N PHE A 135 10.70 6.24 13.98
CA PHE A 135 10.78 5.87 12.58
C PHE A 135 12.15 5.97 11.96
N LYS A 136 12.40 5.11 10.98
CA LYS A 136 13.75 4.88 10.44
C LYS A 136 13.93 5.25 8.98
N ALA A 137 12.83 5.41 8.24
CA ALA A 137 12.87 5.74 6.83
C ALA A 137 11.61 6.50 6.39
N ILE A 138 11.69 7.14 5.24
CA ILE A 138 10.56 7.75 4.55
C ILE A 138 10.52 7.14 3.14
N VAL A 139 9.35 6.63 2.75
CA VAL A 139 9.07 6.20 1.38
C VAL A 139 8.24 7.29 0.73
N LEU A 140 8.75 7.93 -0.32
CA LEU A 140 8.04 8.97 -1.07
C LEU A 140 7.35 8.34 -2.29
N THR A 141 6.00 8.30 -2.32
CA THR A 141 5.27 7.82 -3.49
C THR A 141 5.06 8.96 -4.48
N ALA A 142 5.83 8.97 -5.56
CA ALA A 142 5.86 10.06 -6.54
C ALA A 142 5.12 9.76 -7.86
N ASP A 143 4.48 8.60 -7.99
CA ASP A 143 3.85 8.12 -9.23
C ASP A 143 2.36 8.51 -9.38
N THR A 144 1.79 9.20 -8.39
CA THR A 144 0.36 9.51 -8.34
C THR A 144 0.10 11.03 -8.26
N PRO A 145 0.56 11.85 -9.24
CA PRO A 145 0.19 13.28 -9.31
C PRO A 145 -1.31 13.46 -9.65
N ARG A 146 -1.91 12.44 -10.26
CA ARG A 146 -3.35 12.23 -10.45
C ARG A 146 -3.67 10.78 -10.12
N LEU A 147 -4.88 10.52 -9.65
CA LEU A 147 -5.32 9.15 -9.43
C LEU A 147 -5.48 8.41 -10.77
N GLY A 148 -5.04 7.15 -10.83
CA GLY A 148 -5.30 6.28 -11.97
C GLY A 148 -6.80 6.01 -12.14
N ARG A 149 -7.26 5.88 -13.38
CA ARG A 149 -8.67 5.62 -13.70
C ARG A 149 -9.03 4.16 -13.44
N ARG A 150 -9.59 3.86 -12.26
CA ARG A 150 -10.00 2.50 -11.86
C ARG A 150 -11.50 2.31 -12.13
N GLU A 151 -11.84 1.68 -13.23
CA GLU A 151 -13.23 1.58 -13.68
C GLU A 151 -14.14 0.79 -12.73
N ALA A 152 -13.59 -0.18 -12.00
CA ALA A 152 -14.35 -0.93 -11.01
C ALA A 152 -14.76 -0.03 -9.83
N ASP A 153 -13.87 0.86 -9.38
CA ASP A 153 -14.15 1.83 -8.32
C ASP A 153 -15.24 2.82 -8.76
N ILE A 154 -15.21 3.25 -10.02
CA ILE A 154 -16.23 4.12 -10.63
C ILE A 154 -17.59 3.41 -10.70
N LYS A 155 -17.64 2.18 -11.25
CA LYS A 155 -18.87 1.39 -11.40
C LYS A 155 -19.50 1.05 -10.05
N ASN A 156 -18.68 0.72 -9.07
CA ASN A 156 -19.12 0.38 -7.72
C ASN A 156 -19.39 1.61 -6.84
N LYS A 157 -19.11 2.84 -7.33
CA LYS A 157 -19.19 4.09 -6.57
C LYS A 157 -18.42 3.99 -5.25
N MET A 158 -17.17 3.54 -5.33
CA MET A 158 -16.33 3.23 -4.17
C MET A 158 -16.31 4.38 -3.16
N ILE A 159 -16.64 4.04 -1.91
CA ILE A 159 -16.62 4.95 -0.76
C ILE A 159 -15.41 4.60 0.09
N ALA A 160 -14.52 5.56 0.27
CA ALA A 160 -13.43 5.39 1.23
C ALA A 160 -14.00 5.28 2.65
N PRO A 161 -13.52 4.33 3.47
CA PRO A 161 -13.88 4.30 4.88
C PRO A 161 -13.47 5.62 5.55
N GLN A 162 -14.30 6.12 6.48
CA GLN A 162 -14.02 7.37 7.17
C GLN A 162 -12.76 7.25 8.03
N LEU A 163 -11.74 8.05 7.69
CA LEU A 163 -10.48 8.14 8.42
C LEU A 163 -10.70 9.05 9.65
N LYS A 164 -11.18 8.47 10.76
CA LYS A 164 -11.49 9.20 12.01
C LYS A 164 -10.30 9.94 12.62
N ASN A 165 -9.08 9.59 12.23
CA ASN A 165 -7.82 10.11 12.78
C ASN A 165 -7.33 11.42 12.14
N LEU A 166 -7.98 11.86 11.04
CA LEU A 166 -7.72 13.16 10.39
C LEU A 166 -8.79 14.21 10.76
N GLU A 167 -9.76 13.86 11.61
CA GLU A 167 -10.77 14.78 12.12
C GLU A 167 -10.10 15.98 12.82
N GLY A 168 -10.42 17.19 12.34
CA GLY A 168 -9.88 18.46 12.87
C GLY A 168 -8.59 18.94 12.19
N LEU A 169 -7.95 18.13 11.36
CA LEU A 169 -6.86 18.60 10.49
C LEU A 169 -7.40 19.07 9.13
N PHE A 170 -8.28 18.31 8.47
CA PHE A 170 -8.95 18.67 7.21
C PHE A 170 -10.35 18.04 7.09
N SER A 171 -11.17 18.52 6.15
CA SER A 171 -12.51 17.96 5.90
C SER A 171 -12.41 16.60 5.20
N THR A 172 -12.94 15.55 5.82
CA THR A 172 -13.03 14.21 5.22
C THR A 172 -14.25 14.02 4.32
N LYS A 173 -15.06 15.07 4.14
CA LYS A 173 -16.24 15.05 3.26
C LYS A 173 -15.84 15.45 1.85
N ALA A 174 -15.64 14.47 0.99
CA ALA A 174 -15.69 14.69 -0.45
C ALA A 174 -17.13 14.51 -0.93
N THR A 175 -17.66 15.53 -1.62
CA THR A 175 -18.93 15.46 -2.34
C THR A 175 -18.65 15.16 -3.80
N SER A 176 -19.26 14.13 -4.37
CA SER A 176 -19.17 13.86 -5.81
C SER A 176 -20.54 14.01 -6.47
N ASP A 177 -20.63 14.83 -7.52
CA ASP A 177 -21.81 14.95 -8.37
C ASP A 177 -21.86 13.79 -9.38
N GLY A 178 -21.97 12.55 -8.88
CA GLY A 178 -22.20 11.35 -9.68
C GLY A 178 -20.98 10.44 -9.97
N GLY A 179 -19.79 10.75 -9.44
CA GLY A 179 -18.53 9.97 -9.61
C GLY A 179 -18.10 9.16 -8.37
N SER A 180 -16.85 8.65 -8.37
CA SER A 180 -16.26 8.06 -7.15
C SER A 180 -15.87 9.16 -6.15
N ILE A 181 -16.32 9.05 -4.90
CA ILE A 181 -15.99 10.00 -3.83
C ILE A 181 -14.48 10.00 -3.56
N LEU A 182 -13.82 8.84 -3.73
CA LEU A 182 -12.38 8.71 -3.57
C LEU A 182 -11.59 9.49 -4.63
N GLU A 183 -12.04 9.43 -5.88
CA GLU A 183 -11.42 10.15 -6.99
C GLU A 183 -11.54 11.67 -6.79
N ALA A 184 -12.72 12.15 -6.38
CA ALA A 184 -12.95 13.56 -6.09
C ALA A 184 -12.01 14.06 -4.97
N TYR A 185 -11.95 13.32 -3.85
CA TYR A 185 -11.06 13.64 -2.73
C TYR A 185 -9.58 13.73 -3.15
N ILE A 186 -9.07 12.77 -3.93
CA ILE A 186 -7.67 12.76 -4.34
C ILE A 186 -7.35 13.92 -5.29
N ASN A 187 -8.26 14.26 -6.21
CA ASN A 187 -8.04 15.35 -7.14
C ASN A 187 -7.93 16.73 -6.46
N GLU A 188 -8.64 16.92 -5.35
CA GLU A 188 -8.55 18.15 -4.54
C GLU A 188 -7.22 18.24 -3.78
N THR A 189 -6.76 17.11 -3.24
CA THR A 189 -5.62 17.04 -2.32
C THR A 189 -4.25 16.92 -3.02
N MET A 190 -4.20 16.47 -4.27
CA MET A 190 -2.95 16.27 -5.03
C MET A 190 -2.37 17.52 -5.68
N ASP A 191 -1.03 17.59 -5.71
CA ASP A 191 -0.26 18.60 -6.45
C ASP A 191 0.29 18.02 -7.76
N PRO A 192 -0.33 18.33 -8.92
CA PRO A 192 0.16 17.86 -10.21
C PRO A 192 1.46 18.54 -10.66
N SER A 193 1.94 19.57 -9.94
CA SER A 193 3.18 20.30 -10.26
C SER A 193 4.44 19.72 -9.61
N LEU A 194 4.29 18.71 -8.73
CA LEU A 194 5.40 18.07 -8.05
C LEU A 194 6.41 17.52 -9.08
N SER A 195 7.62 18.07 -9.07
CA SER A 195 8.67 17.71 -10.03
C SER A 195 10.07 17.89 -9.42
N TRP A 196 11.08 17.40 -10.14
CA TRP A 196 12.49 17.55 -9.76
C TRP A 196 13.06 18.97 -9.94
N LYS A 197 12.26 19.91 -10.47
CA LYS A 197 12.69 21.29 -10.64
C LYS A 197 12.62 22.01 -9.29
N VAL A 198 13.78 22.51 -8.83
CA VAL A 198 13.95 23.31 -7.62
C VAL A 198 13.70 24.78 -7.91
#